data_AF-A0A9P4T5Q6-F1
#
_entry.id   AF-A0A9P4T5Q6-F1
#
_cell.length_a   1.000
_cell.length_b   1.000
_cell.length_c   1.000
_cell.angle_alpha   90.00
_cell.angle_beta   90.00
_cell.angle_gamma   90.00
#
_symmetry.space_group_name_H-M   'P 1'
#
loop_
_entity.id
_entity.type
_entity.pdbx_description
1 polymer ?
#
loop_
_entity_poly.entity_id
_entity_poly.type
_entity_poly.pdbx_seq_one_letter_code
_entity_poly.pdbx_strand_id
1 'polypeptide(L)'
;MSVQDRAQAHLSQLDKENGVVQLSKYPALNNFEKQTSVPKAYAVLGLAGLYFFLIFFNIAGEFLVNIAGFVIPGYYSLNALFSASKVDDTQWLTYWVVFAFFTVFESAVSAVYWFPFYYTFKFVLILWMALPQTSGAQIIFRSFLQPVFSRYFSESGSVAADLRAKVDSAGKSHAS
;
A
#
# COMPACT_ATOMS: atom_id res chain seq x y z
N MET A 1 -13.64 32.29 -7.56
CA MET A 1 -13.44 31.02 -6.84
C MET A 1 -12.18 31.15 -6.02
N SER A 2 -12.31 31.16 -4.69
CA SER A 2 -11.16 31.23 -3.79
C SER A 2 -10.32 29.95 -3.91
N VAL A 3 -9.04 30.00 -3.55
CA VAL A 3 -8.17 28.81 -3.50
C VAL A 3 -8.74 27.75 -2.55
N GLN A 4 -9.50 28.17 -1.54
CA GLN A 4 -10.20 27.29 -0.59
C GLN A 4 -11.30 26.48 -1.28
N ASP A 5 -12.09 27.12 -2.16
CA ASP A 5 -13.18 26.46 -2.89
C ASP A 5 -12.64 25.37 -3.82
N ARG A 6 -11.49 25.63 -4.45
CA ARG A 6 -10.80 24.66 -5.33
C ARG A 6 -10.23 23.49 -4.55
N ALA A 7 -9.57 23.77 -3.41
CA ALA A 7 -9.05 22.72 -2.54
C ALA A 7 -10.17 21.82 -2.00
N GLN A 8 -11.30 22.41 -1.56
CA GLN A 8 -12.47 21.65 -1.11
C GLN A 8 -13.12 20.84 -2.24
N ALA A 9 -13.17 21.37 -3.46
CA ALA A 9 -13.67 20.63 -4.63
C ALA A 9 -12.79 19.41 -4.96
N HIS A 10 -11.45 19.54 -4.92
CA HIS A 10 -10.56 18.41 -5.14
C HIS A 10 -10.61 17.38 -4.01
N LEU A 11 -10.70 17.83 -2.75
CA LEU A 11 -10.83 16.93 -1.61
C LEU A 11 -12.15 16.16 -1.61
N SER A 12 -13.25 16.82 -1.99
CA SER A 12 -14.57 16.16 -2.11
C SER A 12 -14.62 15.19 -3.30
N GLN A 13 -13.89 15.45 -4.38
CA GLN A 13 -13.70 14.47 -5.45
C GLN A 13 -12.92 13.24 -4.98
N LEU A 14 -11.81 13.44 -4.26
CA LEU A 14 -11.01 12.34 -3.70
C LEU A 14 -11.78 11.51 -2.66
N ASP A 15 -12.64 12.16 -1.86
CA ASP A 15 -13.53 11.49 -0.91
C ASP A 15 -14.54 10.60 -1.64
N LYS A 16 -15.13 11.11 -2.72
CA LYS A 16 -16.13 10.40 -3.53
C LYS A 16 -15.54 9.25 -4.35
N GLU A 17 -14.29 9.36 -4.78
CA GLU A 17 -13.61 8.39 -5.64
C GLU A 17 -12.90 7.28 -4.85
N ASN A 18 -12.22 7.62 -3.75
CA ASN A 18 -11.34 6.67 -3.05
C ASN A 18 -11.73 6.42 -1.58
N GLY A 19 -12.68 7.15 -0.99
CA GLY A 19 -13.18 6.94 0.38
C GLY A 19 -12.14 7.09 1.52
N VAL A 20 -10.92 7.51 1.17
CA VAL A 20 -9.73 7.58 2.03
C VAL A 20 -9.76 8.77 2.97
N VAL A 21 -10.31 9.89 2.49
CA VAL A 21 -10.13 11.22 3.09
C VAL A 21 -11.45 11.69 3.70
N GLN A 22 -12.06 10.86 4.55
CA GLN A 22 -13.30 11.21 5.26
C GLN A 22 -13.00 12.17 6.43
N LEU A 23 -12.55 13.40 6.14
CA LEU A 23 -12.26 14.42 7.16
C LEU A 23 -13.46 14.69 8.08
N SER A 24 -14.68 14.52 7.56
CA SER A 24 -15.94 14.69 8.30
C SER A 24 -16.21 13.59 9.34
N LYS A 25 -15.60 12.41 9.18
CA LYS A 25 -15.78 11.23 10.04
C LYS A 25 -15.01 11.32 11.36
N TYR A 26 -14.00 12.18 11.45
CA TYR A 26 -13.18 12.35 12.65
C TYR A 26 -13.70 13.54 13.49
N PRO A 27 -14.41 13.30 14.60
CA PRO A 27 -14.99 14.37 15.41
C PRO A 27 -13.92 15.32 16.01
N ALA A 28 -12.69 14.83 16.21
CA ALA A 28 -11.55 15.65 16.63
C ALA A 28 -11.23 16.77 15.62
N LEU A 29 -11.28 16.48 14.31
CA LEU A 29 -10.99 17.47 13.26
C LEU A 29 -12.10 18.52 13.14
N ASN A 30 -13.36 18.14 13.35
CA ASN A 30 -14.49 19.08 13.37
C ASN A 30 -14.48 19.98 14.61
N ASN A 31 -14.00 19.49 15.75
CA ASN A 31 -13.83 20.30 16.96
C ASN A 31 -12.67 21.30 16.79
N PHE A 32 -11.59 20.91 16.12
CA PHE A 32 -10.47 21.81 15.77
C PHE A 32 -10.88 22.90 14.77
N GLU A 33 -11.71 22.59 13.78
CA GLU A 33 -12.24 23.55 12.79
C GLU A 33 -13.14 24.61 13.46
N LYS A 34 -14.00 24.20 14.39
CA LYS A 34 -14.86 25.12 15.15
C LYS A 34 -14.06 26.09 16.03
N GLN A 35 -12.88 25.69 16.48
CA GLN A 35 -12.09 26.46 17.45
C GLN A 35 -11.02 27.35 16.79
N THR A 36 -10.57 27.02 15.58
CA THR A 36 -9.46 27.74 14.92
C THR A 36 -9.86 28.50 13.65
N SER A 37 -11.07 28.33 13.11
CA SER A 37 -11.55 28.96 11.86
C SER A 37 -10.68 28.71 10.62
N VAL A 38 -9.65 27.86 10.73
CA VAL A 38 -8.78 27.46 9.62
C VAL A 38 -9.43 26.25 8.95
N PRO A 39 -9.57 26.23 7.61
CA PRO A 39 -10.14 25.08 6.92
C PRO A 39 -9.29 23.84 7.18
N LYS A 40 -9.94 22.77 7.64
CA LYS A 40 -9.35 21.47 8.00
C LYS A 40 -8.43 20.85 6.92
N ALA A 41 -8.62 21.25 5.66
CA ALA A 41 -7.72 20.96 4.55
C ALA A 41 -6.28 21.48 4.76
N TYR A 42 -6.11 22.72 5.21
CA TYR A 42 -4.77 23.33 5.39
C TYR A 42 -4.00 22.71 6.55
N ALA A 43 -4.69 22.31 7.62
CA ALA A 43 -4.06 21.61 8.74
C ALA A 43 -3.52 20.24 8.28
N VAL A 44 -4.31 19.46 7.54
CA VAL A 44 -3.89 18.17 6.98
C VAL A 44 -2.75 18.35 5.98
N LEU A 45 -2.83 19.34 5.08
CA LEU A 45 -1.75 19.64 4.13
C LEU A 45 -0.48 20.10 4.84
N GLY A 46 -0.58 20.90 5.90
CA GLY A 46 0.55 21.34 6.71
C GLY A 46 1.24 20.17 7.42
N LEU A 47 0.46 19.26 8.02
CA LEU A 47 0.99 18.05 8.66
C LEU A 47 1.62 17.10 7.64
N ALA A 48 0.99 16.87 6.49
CA ALA A 48 1.53 16.05 5.42
C ALA A 48 2.81 16.67 4.83
N GLY A 49 2.83 17.99 4.64
CA GLY A 49 4.01 18.73 4.18
C GLY A 49 5.16 18.68 5.19
N LEU A 50 4.88 18.85 6.48
CA LEU A 50 5.87 18.70 7.55
C LEU A 50 6.42 17.27 7.59
N TYR A 51 5.55 16.26 7.47
CA TYR A 51 5.95 14.87 7.43
C TYR A 51 6.87 14.55 6.25
N PHE A 52 6.51 15.02 5.04
CA PHE A 52 7.37 14.90 3.87
C PHE A 52 8.70 15.66 4.04
N PHE A 53 8.67 16.86 4.63
CA PHE A 53 9.86 17.64 4.93
C PHE A 53 10.81 16.86 5.87
N LEU A 54 10.30 16.25 6.94
CA LEU A 54 11.11 15.43 7.85
C LEU A 54 11.78 14.26 7.11
N ILE A 55 11.04 13.58 6.22
CA ILE A 55 11.59 12.49 5.40
C ILE A 55 12.65 13.03 4.41
N PHE A 56 12.41 14.17 3.78
CA PHE A 56 13.31 14.79 2.81
C PHE A 56 14.67 15.17 3.43
N PHE A 57 14.64 15.70 4.65
CA PHE A 57 15.85 16.03 5.42
C PHE A 57 16.43 14.83 6.18
N ASN A 58 15.89 13.62 5.98
CA ASN A 58 16.32 12.38 6.64
C ASN A 58 16.24 12.47 8.18
N ILE A 59 15.32 13.28 8.71
CA ILE A 59 15.06 13.37 10.14
C ILE A 59 14.10 12.23 10.49
N ALA A 60 14.62 11.17 11.10
CA ALA A 60 13.89 9.92 11.38
C ALA A 60 13.27 9.28 10.12
N GLY A 61 13.91 9.44 8.96
CA GLY A 61 13.36 9.03 7.66
C GLY A 61 12.95 7.56 7.61
N GLU A 62 13.82 6.65 8.06
CA GLU A 62 13.54 5.22 8.11
C GLU A 62 12.27 4.90 8.92
N PHE A 63 12.19 5.45 10.13
CA PHE A 63 11.06 5.24 11.03
C PHE A 63 9.75 5.79 10.44
N LEU A 64 9.78 7.02 9.93
CA LEU A 64 8.60 7.65 9.32
C LEU A 64 8.13 6.83 8.11
N VAL A 65 9.02 6.52 7.17
CA VAL A 65 8.66 5.78 5.96
C VAL A 65 8.09 4.39 6.28
N ASN A 66 8.65 3.69 7.27
CA ASN A 66 8.12 2.41 7.71
C ASN A 66 6.73 2.55 8.38
N ILE A 67 6.50 3.60 9.18
CA ILE A 67 5.18 3.92 9.75
C ILE A 67 4.16 4.13 8.63
N ALA A 68 4.46 4.97 7.62
CA ALA A 68 3.55 5.19 6.50
C ALA A 68 3.30 3.91 5.71
N GLY A 69 4.37 3.14 5.43
CA GLY A 69 4.31 1.86 4.72
C GLY A 69 3.59 0.74 5.49
N PHE A 70 3.35 0.92 6.79
CA PHE A 70 2.60 -0.03 7.60
C PHE A 70 1.16 0.43 7.84
N VAL A 71 0.97 1.67 8.31
CA VAL A 71 -0.33 2.17 8.79
C VAL A 71 -1.33 2.35 7.67
N ILE A 72 -0.91 2.93 6.54
CA ILE A 72 -1.79 3.20 5.39
C ILE A 72 -2.34 1.88 4.82
N PRO A 73 -1.52 0.94 4.32
CA PRO A 73 -2.00 -0.34 3.81
C PRO A 73 -2.61 -1.22 4.90
N GLY A 74 -2.15 -1.10 6.16
CA GLY A 74 -2.75 -1.82 7.30
C GLY A 74 -4.20 -1.43 7.53
N TYR A 75 -4.51 -0.13 7.48
CA TYR A 75 -5.90 0.35 7.59
C TYR A 75 -6.78 -0.19 6.45
N TYR A 76 -6.30 -0.13 5.20
CA TYR A 76 -7.08 -0.69 4.09
C TYR A 76 -7.17 -2.22 4.12
N SER A 77 -6.12 -2.91 4.56
CA SER A 77 -6.14 -4.37 4.72
C SER A 77 -7.18 -4.78 5.76
N LEU A 78 -7.26 -4.05 6.88
CA LEU A 78 -8.30 -4.28 7.89
C LEU A 78 -9.70 -4.02 7.34
N ASN A 79 -9.89 -2.93 6.58
CA ASN A 79 -11.17 -2.67 5.93
C ASN A 79 -11.52 -3.75 4.90
N ALA A 80 -10.54 -4.24 4.13
CA ALA A 80 -10.72 -5.31 3.15
C ALA A 80 -11.12 -6.64 3.84
N LEU A 81 -10.54 -6.95 5.00
CA LEU A 81 -10.91 -8.14 5.79
C LEU A 81 -12.37 -8.15 6.25
N PHE A 82 -13.00 -6.97 6.39
CA PHE A 82 -14.42 -6.84 6.71
C PHE A 82 -15.31 -6.62 5.48
N SER A 83 -14.72 -6.53 4.29
CA SER A 83 -15.41 -6.41 3.01
C SER A 83 -15.56 -7.78 2.34
N ALA A 84 -16.59 -7.97 1.52
CA ALA A 84 -16.84 -9.23 0.81
C ALA A 84 -16.02 -9.38 -0.49
N SER A 85 -15.26 -8.35 -0.89
CA SER A 85 -14.56 -8.29 -2.17
C SER A 85 -13.16 -8.91 -2.12
N LYS A 86 -12.93 -9.98 -2.90
CA LYS A 86 -11.62 -10.66 -2.99
C LYS A 86 -10.55 -9.92 -3.80
N VAL A 87 -10.94 -8.89 -4.56
CA VAL A 87 -10.01 -8.14 -5.43
C VAL A 87 -9.08 -7.27 -4.58
N ASP A 88 -9.58 -6.74 -3.46
CA ASP A 88 -8.80 -5.93 -2.53
C ASP A 88 -7.73 -6.76 -1.82
N ASP A 89 -8.07 -8.00 -1.42
CA ASP A 89 -7.16 -8.91 -0.72
C ASP A 89 -5.87 -9.18 -1.50
N THR A 90 -5.99 -9.42 -2.82
CA THR A 90 -4.84 -9.77 -3.66
C THR A 90 -3.88 -8.59 -3.81
N GLN A 91 -4.42 -7.37 -3.92
CA GLN A 91 -3.62 -6.15 -4.01
C GLN A 91 -2.82 -5.91 -2.73
N TRP A 92 -3.48 -6.00 -1.56
CA TRP A 92 -2.81 -5.79 -0.28
C TRP A 92 -1.80 -6.89 0.03
N LEU A 93 -2.12 -8.16 -0.26
CA LEU A 93 -1.16 -9.25 -0.10
C LEU A 93 0.09 -9.05 -0.98
N THR A 94 -0.11 -8.65 -2.23
CA THR A 94 1.00 -8.36 -3.15
C THR A 94 1.86 -7.20 -2.63
N TYR A 95 1.22 -6.14 -2.12
CA TYR A 95 1.91 -5.03 -1.47
C TYR A 95 2.78 -5.52 -0.30
N TRP A 96 2.22 -6.32 0.61
CA TRP A 96 2.95 -6.82 1.78
C TRP A 96 4.16 -7.68 1.41
N VAL A 97 4.03 -8.51 0.37
CA VAL A 97 5.15 -9.34 -0.13
C VAL A 97 6.27 -8.45 -0.67
N VAL A 98 5.93 -7.45 -1.49
CA VAL A 98 6.90 -6.50 -2.05
C VAL A 98 7.55 -5.66 -0.95
N PHE A 99 6.77 -5.15 0.00
CA PHE A 99 7.25 -4.35 1.13
C PHE A 99 8.20 -5.14 2.03
N ALA A 100 7.86 -6.40 2.34
CA ALA A 100 8.73 -7.29 3.12
C ALA A 100 10.05 -7.57 2.39
N PHE A 101 10.00 -7.83 1.09
CA PHE A 101 11.22 -8.02 0.28
C PHE A 101 12.14 -6.79 0.33
N PHE A 102 11.60 -5.59 0.13
CA PHE A 102 12.39 -4.35 0.23
C PHE A 102 12.98 -4.14 1.61
N THR A 103 12.23 -4.43 2.68
CA THR A 103 12.68 -4.28 4.07
C THR A 103 13.85 -5.24 4.39
N VAL A 104 13.76 -6.49 3.94
CA VAL A 104 14.83 -7.48 4.09
C VAL A 104 16.06 -7.09 3.27
N PHE A 105 15.85 -6.67 2.01
CA PHE A 105 16.93 -6.24 1.13
C PHE A 105 17.68 -5.03 1.70
N GLU A 106 16.96 -4.04 2.20
CA GLU A 106 17.52 -2.87 2.87
C GLU A 106 18.34 -3.26 4.10
N SER A 107 17.82 -4.19 4.92
CA SER A 107 18.56 -4.71 6.08
C SER A 107 19.85 -5.44 5.69
N ALA A 108 19.90 -6.04 4.51
CA ALA A 108 21.08 -6.73 3.98
C ALA A 108 22.12 -5.79 3.36
N VAL A 109 21.73 -4.60 2.92
CA VAL A 109 22.60 -3.67 2.18
C VAL A 109 22.95 -2.46 3.06
N SER A 110 24.10 -2.53 3.76
CA SER A 110 24.58 -1.42 4.61
C SER A 110 24.95 -0.14 3.82
N ALA A 111 25.10 -0.23 2.50
CA ALA A 111 25.42 0.91 1.62
C ALA A 111 24.25 1.90 1.42
N VAL A 112 23.04 1.52 1.83
CA VAL A 112 21.82 2.33 1.69
C VAL A 112 21.95 3.71 2.35
N TYR A 113 22.66 3.80 3.48
CA TYR A 113 22.87 5.06 4.20
C TYR A 113 23.80 6.04 3.47
N TRP A 114 24.58 5.58 2.49
CA TRP A 114 25.47 6.45 1.71
C TRP A 114 24.72 7.19 0.59
N PHE A 115 23.56 6.69 0.17
CA PHE A 115 22.78 7.31 -0.91
C PHE A 115 21.91 8.46 -0.36
N PRO A 116 22.17 9.73 -0.75
CA PRO A 116 21.34 10.85 -0.31
C PRO A 116 19.92 10.70 -0.86
N PHE A 117 18.91 11.07 -0.05
CA PHE A 117 17.47 10.96 -0.39
C PHE A 117 16.93 9.54 -0.58
N TYR A 118 17.65 8.50 -0.16
CA TYR A 118 17.17 7.12 -0.24
C TYR A 118 15.77 6.93 0.38
N TYR A 119 15.55 7.42 1.61
CA TYR A 119 14.26 7.27 2.29
C TYR A 119 13.14 8.06 1.61
N THR A 120 13.46 9.18 0.97
CA THR A 120 12.49 9.91 0.15
C THR A 120 12.06 9.10 -1.06
N PHE A 121 13.01 8.45 -1.75
CA PHE A 121 12.70 7.55 -2.86
C PHE A 121 11.87 6.34 -2.39
N LYS A 122 12.27 5.70 -1.29
CA LYS A 122 11.54 4.59 -0.67
C LYS A 122 10.11 5.01 -0.30
N PHE A 123 9.93 6.21 0.26
CA PHE A 123 8.61 6.76 0.59
C PHE A 123 7.71 6.89 -0.64
N VAL A 124 8.23 7.49 -1.71
CA VAL A 124 7.49 7.65 -2.98
C VAL A 124 7.13 6.29 -3.57
N LEU A 125 8.06 5.33 -3.54
CA LEU A 125 7.84 3.97 -4.03
C LEU A 125 6.73 3.26 -3.24
N ILE A 126 6.76 3.35 -1.91
CA ILE A 126 5.74 2.79 -1.01
C ILE A 126 4.37 3.43 -1.28
N LEU A 127 4.33 4.75 -1.37
CA LEU A 127 3.09 5.49 -1.66
C LEU A 127 2.52 5.09 -3.02
N TRP A 128 3.38 4.97 -4.03
CA TRP A 128 3.01 4.55 -5.38
C TRP A 128 2.48 3.12 -5.42
N MET A 129 3.05 2.20 -4.64
CA MET A 129 2.55 0.82 -4.51
C MET A 129 1.22 0.74 -3.76
N ALA A 130 0.99 1.63 -2.78
CA ALA A 130 -0.23 1.68 -1.98
C ALA A 130 -1.43 2.21 -2.78
N LEU A 131 -1.21 2.93 -3.87
CA LEU A 131 -2.26 3.43 -4.76
C LEU A 131 -2.90 2.26 -5.55
N PRO A 132 -4.19 1.94 -5.33
CA PRO A 132 -4.85 0.85 -6.05
C PRO A 132 -4.99 1.14 -7.54
N GLN A 133 -5.10 2.42 -7.94
CA GLN A 133 -5.26 2.81 -9.35
C GLN A 133 -4.04 2.53 -10.23
N THR A 134 -2.83 2.62 -9.67
CA THR A 134 -1.59 2.37 -10.42
C THR A 134 -1.21 0.89 -10.44
N SER A 135 -1.82 0.06 -9.59
CA SER A 135 -1.46 -1.36 -9.40
C SER A 135 0.06 -1.56 -9.21
N GLY A 136 0.73 -0.59 -8.59
CA GLY A 136 2.19 -0.52 -8.58
C GLY A 136 2.87 -1.73 -7.92
N ALA A 137 2.26 -2.24 -6.84
CA ALA A 137 2.70 -3.48 -6.19
C ALA A 137 2.69 -4.69 -7.15
N GLN A 138 1.67 -4.82 -7.99
CA GLN A 138 1.57 -5.91 -8.97
C GLN A 138 2.61 -5.79 -10.08
N ILE A 139 2.93 -4.58 -10.51
CA ILE A 139 3.97 -4.33 -11.52
C ILE A 139 5.32 -4.82 -10.99
N ILE A 140 5.68 -4.45 -9.75
CA ILE A 140 6.93 -4.89 -9.12
C ILE A 140 6.92 -6.40 -8.91
N PHE A 141 5.79 -6.94 -8.44
CA PHE A 141 5.66 -8.38 -8.25
C PHE A 141 5.89 -9.13 -9.56
N ARG A 142 5.20 -8.78 -10.65
CA ARG A 142 5.33 -9.47 -11.95
C ARG A 142 6.70 -9.28 -12.59
N SER A 143 7.33 -8.12 -12.39
CA SER A 143 8.59 -7.78 -13.07
C SER A 143 9.83 -8.30 -12.34
N PHE A 144 9.81 -8.32 -11.00
CA PHE A 144 10.98 -8.68 -10.19
C PHE A 144 10.77 -9.93 -9.35
N LEU A 145 9.67 -10.03 -8.60
CA LEU A 145 9.48 -11.15 -7.66
C LEU A 145 9.06 -12.42 -8.38
N GLN A 146 8.12 -12.33 -9.32
CA GLN A 146 7.63 -13.46 -10.09
C GLN A 146 8.76 -14.20 -10.82
N PRO A 147 9.70 -13.57 -11.56
CA PRO A 147 10.79 -14.32 -12.17
C PRO A 147 11.73 -14.98 -11.14
N VAL A 148 11.99 -14.33 -10.00
CA VAL A 148 12.83 -14.87 -8.92
C VAL A 148 12.18 -16.09 -8.26
N PHE A 149 10.87 -16.03 -8.00
CA PHE A 149 10.14 -17.05 -7.25
C PHE A 149 9.40 -18.08 -8.12
N SER A 150 9.21 -17.80 -9.43
CA SER A 150 8.48 -18.67 -10.36
C SER A 150 9.02 -20.10 -10.37
N ARG A 151 10.34 -20.28 -10.24
CA ARG A 151 10.96 -21.61 -10.23
C ARG A 151 10.55 -22.46 -9.03
N TYR A 152 10.19 -21.85 -7.91
CA TYR A 152 9.79 -22.57 -6.68
C TYR A 152 8.29 -22.82 -6.61
N PHE A 153 7.48 -21.91 -7.17
CA PHE A 153 6.01 -22.02 -7.12
C PHE A 153 5.39 -22.65 -8.37
N SER A 154 6.02 -22.60 -9.54
CA SER A 154 5.55 -23.27 -10.75
C SER A 154 5.62 -24.79 -10.64
N GLU A 155 6.60 -25.33 -9.91
CA GLU A 155 6.75 -26.77 -9.69
C GLU A 155 5.68 -27.31 -8.72
N SER A 156 5.38 -26.56 -7.66
CA SER A 156 4.34 -26.91 -6.68
C SER A 156 2.92 -26.92 -7.27
N GLY A 157 2.63 -25.99 -8.19
CA GLY A 157 1.34 -25.91 -8.89
C GLY A 157 1.12 -27.05 -9.89
N SER A 158 2.16 -27.41 -10.67
CA SER A 158 2.12 -28.55 -11.60
C SER A 158 1.95 -29.87 -10.84
N VAL A 159 2.76 -30.11 -9.80
CA VAL A 159 2.72 -31.38 -9.06
C VAL A 159 1.37 -31.59 -8.37
N ALA A 160 0.79 -30.55 -7.76
CA ALA A 160 -0.53 -30.65 -7.13
C ALA A 160 -1.69 -30.78 -8.15
N ALA A 161 -1.56 -30.16 -9.33
CA ALA A 161 -2.53 -30.32 -10.42
C ALA A 161 -2.45 -31.72 -11.04
N ASP A 162 -1.24 -32.25 -11.25
CA ASP A 162 -0.98 -33.58 -11.80
C ASP A 162 -1.44 -34.68 -10.84
N LEU A 163 -1.21 -34.52 -9.52
CA LEU A 163 -1.73 -35.43 -8.49
C LEU A 163 -3.26 -35.46 -8.45
N ARG A 164 -3.92 -34.30 -8.53
CA ARG A 164 -5.40 -34.22 -8.59
C ARG A 164 -5.94 -34.88 -9.85
N ALA A 165 -5.35 -34.58 -11.01
CA ALA A 165 -5.74 -35.20 -12.27
C ALA A 165 -5.58 -36.72 -12.24
N LYS A 166 -4.52 -37.23 -11.61
CA LYS A 166 -4.27 -38.67 -11.46
C LYS A 166 -5.27 -39.33 -10.50
N VAL A 167 -5.58 -38.69 -9.38
CA VAL A 167 -6.61 -39.18 -8.43
C VAL A 167 -8.00 -39.20 -9.07
N ASP A 168 -8.38 -38.17 -9.82
CA ASP A 168 -9.66 -38.12 -10.52
C ASP A 168 -9.75 -39.17 -11.63
N SER A 169 -8.65 -39.46 -12.33
CA SER A 169 -8.59 -40.53 -13.33
C SER A 169 -8.71 -41.93 -12.72
N ALA A 170 -8.07 -42.16 -11.56
CA ALA A 170 -8.13 -43.42 -10.85
C ALA A 170 -9.52 -43.66 -10.20
N GLY A 171 -10.15 -42.60 -9.68
CA GLY A 171 -11.52 -42.67 -9.16
C GLY A 171 -12.56 -43.04 -10.22
N LYS A 172 -12.39 -42.55 -11.46
CA LYS A 172 -13.27 -42.90 -12.59
C LYS A 172 -13.07 -44.34 -13.08
N SER A 173 -11.85 -44.88 -13.01
CA SER A 173 -11.55 -46.26 -13.40
C SER A 173 -12.09 -47.32 -12.41
N HIS A 174 -12.38 -46.93 -11.17
CA HIS A 174 -12.95 -47.83 -10.15
C HIS A 174 -14.48 -47.77 -10.03
N ALA A 175 -15.13 -46.83 -10.74
CA ALA A 175 -16.59 -46.60 -10.70
C ALA A 175 -17.33 -47.12 -11.94
N SER A 176 -16.64 -47.80 -12.86
CA SER A 176 -17.15 -48.46 -14.07
C SER A 176 -16.90 -49.96 -14.00
#